data_AF-A0A1E4WWQ1-F1
#
_entry.id   AF-A0A1E4WWQ1-F1
#
_cell.length_a   1.000
_cell.length_b   1.000
_cell.length_c   1.000
_cell.angle_alpha   90.00
_cell.angle_beta   90.00
_cell.angle_gamma   90.00
#
_symmetry.space_group_name_H-M   'P 1'
#
loop_
_entity.id
_entity.type
_entity.pdbx_description
1 polymer ?
#
loop_
_entity_poly.entity_id
_entity_poly.type
_entity_poly.pdbx_seq_one_letter_code
_entity_poly.pdbx_strand_id
1 'polypeptide(L)'
;MNAEAELKTWNFQVLMLVQAMLGAVTPNFRMVVLSCEDDVWLIRFYLEENIEDDIDEVEDIICQYTAYHDSNLKCKSEILVGNEDLPSLSEAERVVYRRKE
;
A
#
# COMPACT_ATOMS: atom_id res chain seq x y z
N MET A 1 -13.16 10.15 -16.55
CA MET A 1 -12.43 8.96 -17.06
C MET A 1 -13.46 7.88 -17.35
N ASN A 2 -13.32 7.04 -18.39
CA ASN A 2 -14.25 5.91 -18.56
C ASN A 2 -13.87 4.77 -17.59
N ALA A 3 -14.81 3.87 -17.30
CA ALA A 3 -14.62 2.82 -16.30
C ALA A 3 -13.42 1.89 -16.61
N GLU A 4 -13.13 1.65 -17.89
CA GLU A 4 -12.00 0.82 -18.32
C GLU A 4 -10.65 1.49 -18.03
N ALA A 5 -10.50 2.78 -18.34
CA ALA A 5 -9.26 3.51 -18.04
C ALA A 5 -9.03 3.66 -16.53
N GLU A 6 -10.11 3.79 -15.76
CA GLU A 6 -10.06 3.78 -14.31
C GLU A 6 -9.58 2.44 -13.77
N LEU A 7 -10.19 1.34 -14.23
CA LEU A 7 -9.78 -0.02 -13.84
C LEU A 7 -8.32 -0.30 -14.21
N LYS A 8 -7.89 0.11 -15.41
CA LYS A 8 -6.50 -0.03 -15.87
C LYS A 8 -5.53 0.73 -14.96
N THR A 9 -5.88 1.97 -14.60
CA THR A 9 -5.08 2.79 -13.68
C THR A 9 -4.94 2.10 -12.33
N TRP A 10 -6.05 1.69 -11.73
CA TRP A 10 -6.01 0.98 -10.45
C TRP A 10 -5.22 -0.33 -10.50
N ASN A 11 -5.37 -1.13 -11.56
CA ASN A 11 -4.62 -2.36 -11.71
C ASN A 11 -3.12 -2.10 -11.84
N PHE A 12 -2.73 -1.05 -12.57
CA PHE A 12 -1.34 -0.62 -12.64
C PHE A 12 -0.80 -0.27 -11.25
N GLN A 13 -1.54 0.53 -10.47
CA GLN A 13 -1.13 0.92 -9.13
C GLN A 13 -0.93 -0.26 -8.19
N VAL A 14 -1.89 -1.18 -8.17
CA VAL A 14 -1.78 -2.41 -7.36
C VAL A 14 -0.55 -3.21 -7.79
N LEU A 15 -0.34 -3.41 -9.10
CA LEU A 15 0.81 -4.17 -9.58
C LEU A 15 2.14 -3.52 -9.21
N MET A 16 2.26 -2.20 -9.33
CA MET A 16 3.49 -1.49 -8.95
C MET A 16 3.75 -1.57 -7.44
N LEU A 17 2.70 -1.49 -6.61
CA LEU A 17 2.86 -1.67 -5.18
C LEU A 17 3.26 -3.11 -4.82
N VAL A 18 2.65 -4.12 -5.46
CA VAL A 18 3.08 -5.53 -5.31
C VAL A 18 4.56 -5.70 -5.68
N GLN A 19 5.02 -5.08 -6.78
CA GLN A 19 6.42 -5.14 -7.18
C GLN A 19 7.35 -4.47 -6.15
N ALA A 20 6.97 -3.31 -5.62
CA ALA A 20 7.74 -2.58 -4.62
C ALA A 20 7.87 -3.36 -3.30
N MET A 21 6.87 -4.18 -2.97
CA MET A 21 6.85 -5.01 -1.77
C MET A 21 7.64 -6.32 -1.89
N LEU A 22 8.13 -6.68 -3.08
CA LEU A 22 8.86 -7.95 -3.26
C LEU A 22 10.17 -7.96 -2.46
N GLY A 23 10.23 -8.85 -1.47
CA GLY A 23 11.41 -9.05 -0.63
C GLY A 23 11.41 -8.24 0.68
N ALA A 24 10.53 -7.24 0.80
CA ALA A 24 10.44 -6.35 1.97
C ALA A 24 9.42 -6.83 3.03
N VAL A 25 8.42 -7.64 2.63
CA VAL A 25 7.34 -8.07 3.54
C VAL A 25 7.84 -9.10 4.56
N THR A 26 7.84 -8.71 5.84
CA THR A 26 8.15 -9.57 6.98
C THR A 26 6.86 -10.13 7.62
N PRO A 27 6.95 -11.07 8.59
CA PRO A 27 5.79 -11.48 9.37
C PRO A 27 5.13 -10.35 10.16
N ASN A 28 5.81 -9.24 10.43
CA ASN A 28 5.25 -8.11 11.19
C ASN A 28 4.20 -7.33 10.37
N PHE A 29 4.24 -7.41 9.05
CA PHE A 29 3.21 -6.84 8.18
C PHE A 29 1.92 -7.65 8.31
N ARG A 30 0.85 -7.01 8.76
CA ARG A 30 -0.48 -7.61 8.88
C ARG A 30 -1.31 -7.37 7.62
N MET A 31 -1.29 -6.15 7.08
CA MET A 31 -2.08 -5.77 5.91
C MET A 31 -1.47 -4.55 5.19
N VAL A 32 -1.63 -4.50 3.87
CA VAL A 32 -1.33 -3.30 3.07
C VAL A 32 -2.54 -2.98 2.20
N VAL A 33 -3.01 -1.75 2.31
CA VAL A 33 -4.20 -1.26 1.62
C VAL A 33 -3.84 -0.10 0.73
N LEU A 34 -4.35 -0.12 -0.50
CA LEU A 34 -4.28 0.99 -1.43
C LEU A 34 -5.66 1.64 -1.57
N SER A 35 -5.68 2.96 -1.49
CA SER A 35 -6.86 3.79 -1.71
C SER A 35 -6.50 5.00 -2.56
N CYS A 36 -7.50 5.69 -3.11
CA CYS A 36 -7.31 6.92 -3.86
C CYS A 36 -8.37 7.94 -3.44
N GLU A 37 -7.93 9.05 -2.86
CA GLU A 37 -8.78 10.13 -2.36
C GLU A 37 -8.31 11.44 -2.99
N ASP A 38 -9.21 12.20 -3.63
CA ASP A 38 -8.92 13.50 -4.25
C ASP A 38 -7.67 13.52 -5.17
N ASP A 39 -7.50 12.50 -6.03
CA ASP A 39 -6.35 12.35 -6.94
C ASP A 39 -5.01 12.15 -6.20
N VAL A 40 -5.05 11.64 -4.97
CA VAL A 40 -3.89 11.25 -4.18
C VAL A 40 -3.99 9.77 -3.81
N TRP A 41 -2.97 9.00 -4.18
CA TRP A 41 -2.85 7.61 -3.76
C TRP A 41 -2.44 7.56 -2.30
N LEU A 42 -3.13 6.75 -1.51
CA LEU A 42 -2.84 6.56 -0.10
C LEU A 42 -2.60 5.07 0.16
N ILE A 43 -1.42 4.77 0.68
CA ILE A 43 -0.98 3.43 1.05
C ILE A 43 -0.96 3.33 2.58
N ARG A 44 -1.76 2.42 3.14
CA ARG A 44 -1.79 2.16 4.58
C ARG A 44 -1.10 0.84 4.88
N PHE A 45 -0.07 0.88 5.72
CA PHE A 45 0.66 -0.27 6.23
C PHE A 45 0.20 -0.56 7.64
N TYR A 46 -0.29 -1.76 7.86
CA TYR A 46 -0.69 -2.25 9.18
C TYR A 46 0.41 -3.19 9.67
N LEU A 47 1.08 -2.79 10.75
CA LEU A 47 2.13 -3.56 11.42
C LEU A 47 1.62 -4.06 12.78
N GLU A 48 2.08 -5.23 13.19
CA GLU A 48 1.77 -5.81 14.52
C GLU A 48 2.54 -5.08 15.62
N GLU A 49 3.83 -4.86 15.41
CA GLU A 49 4.76 -4.20 16.32
C GLU A 49 5.47 -3.01 15.66
N ASN A 50 5.91 -2.05 16.48
CA ASN A 50 6.71 -0.91 16.03
C ASN A 50 8.19 -1.31 16.00
N ILE A 51 8.62 -1.86 14.86
CA ILE A 51 9.99 -2.31 14.62
C ILE A 51 10.65 -1.36 13.62
N GLU A 52 11.82 -0.83 13.96
CA GLU A 52 12.56 0.14 13.14
C GLU A 52 12.89 -0.42 11.76
N ASP A 53 13.39 -1.65 11.67
CA ASP A 53 13.69 -2.32 10.40
C ASP A 53 12.45 -2.37 9.48
N ASP A 54 11.25 -2.67 9.99
CA ASP A 54 10.03 -2.71 9.16
C ASP A 54 9.57 -1.31 8.72
N ILE A 55 9.87 -0.27 9.51
CA ILE A 55 9.62 1.13 9.10
C ILE A 55 10.55 1.50 7.95
N ASP A 56 11.83 1.16 8.05
CA ASP A 56 12.81 1.38 6.98
C ASP A 56 12.39 0.66 5.69
N GLU A 57 11.91 -0.59 5.81
CA GLU A 57 11.35 -1.33 4.67
C GLU A 57 10.11 -0.64 4.07
N VAL A 58 9.24 -0.03 4.88
CA VAL A 58 8.11 0.78 4.37
C VAL A 58 8.61 1.99 3.58
N GLU A 59 9.63 2.70 4.07
CA GLU A 59 10.22 3.84 3.35
C GLU A 59 10.80 3.40 2.00
N ASP A 60 11.50 2.27 1.96
CA ASP A 60 12.05 1.68 0.74
C ASP A 60 10.95 1.25 -0.24
N ILE A 61 9.87 0.62 0.25
CA ILE A 61 8.70 0.27 -0.58
C ILE A 61 8.12 1.54 -1.23
N ILE A 62 7.96 2.62 -0.48
CA ILE A 62 7.43 3.88 -1.03
C ILE A 62 8.39 4.48 -2.05
N CYS A 63 9.69 4.45 -1.78
CA CYS A 63 10.71 4.88 -2.74
C CYS A 63 10.63 4.09 -4.06
N GLN A 64 10.60 2.76 -4.00
CA GLN A 64 10.49 1.90 -5.19
C GLN A 64 9.16 2.12 -5.93
N TYR A 65 8.05 2.18 -5.19
CA TYR A 65 6.73 2.41 -5.76
C TYR A 65 6.66 3.73 -6.52
N THR A 66 7.17 4.82 -5.94
CA THR A 66 7.22 6.12 -6.62
C THR A 66 8.17 6.11 -7.83
N ALA A 67 9.27 5.36 -7.78
CA ALA A 67 10.21 5.22 -8.89
C ALA A 67 9.63 4.49 -10.11
N TYR A 68 8.59 3.64 -9.94
CA TYR A 68 7.88 3.02 -11.06
C TYR A 68 6.98 3.99 -11.85
N HIS A 69 6.81 5.22 -11.36
CA HIS A 69 5.94 6.21 -11.96
C HIS A 69 6.75 7.33 -12.61
N ASP A 70 6.14 7.94 -13.63
CA ASP A 70 6.59 9.24 -14.10
C ASP A 70 6.38 10.31 -13.01
N SER A 71 7.08 11.44 -13.13
CA SER A 71 7.30 12.48 -12.11
C SER A 71 6.06 13.21 -11.53
N ASN A 72 4.84 12.74 -11.80
CA ASN A 72 3.58 13.38 -11.40
C ASN A 72 2.75 12.56 -10.39
N LEU A 73 3.24 11.45 -9.85
CA LEU A 73 2.50 10.67 -8.86
C LEU A 73 2.35 11.46 -7.55
N LYS A 74 1.10 11.67 -7.11
CA LYS A 74 0.79 12.12 -5.76
C LYS A 74 0.52 10.89 -4.89
N CYS A 75 1.42 10.63 -3.95
CA CYS A 75 1.33 9.49 -3.04
C CYS A 75 1.56 9.92 -1.59
N LYS A 76 0.86 9.29 -0.66
CA LYS A 76 1.09 9.36 0.79
C LYS A 76 1.10 7.95 1.36
N SER A 77 1.83 7.78 2.46
CA SER A 77 1.82 6.55 3.24
C SER A 77 1.44 6.82 4.70
N GLU A 78 0.77 5.85 5.31
CA GLU A 78 0.45 5.82 6.74
C GLU A 78 0.89 4.48 7.32
N ILE A 79 1.50 4.51 8.50
CA ILE A 79 1.85 3.31 9.27
C ILE A 79 0.93 3.26 10.48
N LEU A 80 0.20 2.17 10.62
CA LEU A 80 -0.66 1.87 11.75
C LEU A 80 -0.09 0.66 12.47
N VAL A 81 0.26 0.84 13.75
CA VAL A 81 0.83 -0.23 14.57
C VAL A 81 -0.20 -0.69 15.59
N GLY A 82 -0.42 -2.00 15.66
CA GLY A 82 -1.21 -2.61 16.72
C GLY A 82 -1.70 -4.00 16.37
N ASN A 83 -2.27 -4.66 17.38
CA ASN A 83 -2.82 -6.02 17.31
C ASN A 83 -4.34 -6.08 17.46
N GLU A 84 -5.00 -4.95 17.25
CA GLU A 84 -6.45 -4.86 17.16
C GLU A 84 -7.00 -5.43 15.85
N ASP A 85 -8.31 -5.65 15.79
CA ASP A 85 -8.96 -6.19 14.60
C ASP A 85 -8.71 -5.29 13.38
N LEU A 86 -8.26 -5.89 12.29
CA LEU A 86 -8.07 -5.16 11.04
C LEU A 86 -9.42 -4.61 10.54
N PRO A 87 -9.44 -3.38 10.01
CA PRO A 87 -10.68 -2.76 9.59
C PRO A 87 -11.37 -3.55 8.46
N SER A 88 -12.69 -3.49 8.45
CA SER A 88 -13.47 -3.87 7.28
C SER A 88 -13.31 -2.80 6.21
N LEU A 89 -12.93 -3.20 5.01
CA LEU A 89 -12.63 -2.27 3.93
C LEU A 89 -13.88 -1.89 3.15
N SER A 90 -13.87 -0.66 2.64
CA SER A 90 -14.89 -0.17 1.72
C SER A 90 -14.68 -0.71 0.31
N GLU A 91 -15.70 -0.58 -0.56
CA GLU A 91 -15.59 -0.95 -1.98
C GLU A 91 -14.60 -0.06 -2.76
N ALA A 92 -14.18 1.07 -2.18
CA ALA A 92 -13.23 2.01 -2.79
C ALA A 92 -11.76 1.70 -2.48
N GLU A 93 -11.49 0.66 -1.69
CA GLU A 93 -10.16 0.27 -1.24
C GLU A 93 -9.75 -1.07 -1.84
N ARG A 94 -8.44 -1.28 -2.01
CA ARG A 94 -7.88 -2.55 -2.47
C ARG A 94 -6.88 -3.09 -1.47
N VAL A 95 -7.14 -4.30 -0.98
CA VAL A 95 -6.15 -5.09 -0.24
C VAL A 95 -5.09 -5.55 -1.21
N VAL A 96 -3.86 -5.07 -1.03
CA VAL A 96 -2.71 -5.49 -1.83
C VAL A 96 -2.02 -6.67 -1.16
N TYR A 97 -1.99 -6.67 0.16
CA TYR A 97 -1.46 -7.77 0.97
C TYR A 97 -2.30 -7.93 2.23
N ARG A 98 -2.48 -9.18 2.67
CA ARG A 98 -3.01 -9.49 3.99
C ARG A 98 -2.40 -10.79 4.47
N ARG A 99 -1.75 -10.73 5.63
CA ARG A 99 -1.27 -11.91 6.35
C ARG A 99 -2.47 -12.73 6.79
N LYS A 100 -2.33 -14.05 6.78
CA LYS A 100 -3.32 -14.93 7.38
C LYS A 100 -3.24 -14.79 8.90
N GLU A 101 -4.33 -14.34 9.53
CA GLU A 101 -4.48 -14.23 10.98
C GLU A 101 -5.49 -15.25 11.51
#